data_AF-A0A536JD48-F1
#
_entry.id   AF-A0A536JD48-F1
#
_cell.length_a   1.000
_cell.length_b   1.000
_cell.length_c   1.000
_cell.angle_alpha   90.00
_cell.angle_beta   90.00
_cell.angle_gamma   90.00
#
_symmetry.space_group_name_H-M   'P 1'
#
loop_
_entity.id
_entity.type
_entity.pdbx_description
1 polymer ?
#
loop_
_entity_poly.entity_id
_entity_poly.type
_entity_poly.pdbx_seq_one_letter_code
_entity_poly.pdbx_strand_id
1 'polypeptide(L)'
;MSSPVRRSWPRSISWWVRPRPGWRWCGRRRSPTATDGVTVSEDEEASGRYIVVKALEDGVVIMGLTRGKDTRSHHSERLDAGEVLVAQFTELTAAIKIRGKAEIMTDVGKVESGG
;
A
#
# COMPACT_ATOMS: atom_id res chain seq x y z
N MET A 1 -5.04 -30.03 -54.21
CA MET A 1 -6.29 -29.87 -53.43
C MET A 1 -5.97 -29.04 -52.20
N SER A 2 -6.14 -27.73 -52.29
CA SER A 2 -6.01 -26.79 -51.17
C SER A 2 -7.03 -25.67 -51.37
N SER A 3 -7.83 -25.40 -50.35
CA SER A 3 -8.58 -24.15 -50.24
C SER A 3 -8.77 -23.84 -48.76
N PRO A 4 -8.32 -22.66 -48.28
CA PRO A 4 -8.44 -22.25 -46.89
C PRO A 4 -9.83 -21.67 -46.61
N VAL A 5 -10.42 -22.07 -45.47
CA VAL A 5 -11.72 -21.54 -45.03
C VAL A 5 -11.52 -20.15 -44.41
N ARG A 6 -12.28 -19.17 -44.94
CA ARG A 6 -12.27 -17.77 -44.50
C ARG A 6 -13.05 -17.59 -43.20
N ARG A 7 -12.53 -16.69 -42.37
CA ARG A 7 -13.15 -16.11 -41.17
C ARG A 7 -14.42 -15.32 -41.53
N SER A 8 -15.45 -15.43 -40.69
CA SER A 8 -16.50 -14.42 -40.59
C SER A 8 -16.77 -14.12 -39.10
N TRP A 9 -16.67 -12.84 -38.75
CA TRP A 9 -17.02 -12.29 -37.44
C TRP A 9 -18.45 -11.77 -37.47
N PRO A 10 -19.32 -12.07 -36.50
CA PRO A 10 -20.55 -11.32 -36.33
C PRO A 10 -20.30 -10.01 -35.58
N ARG A 11 -20.94 -8.96 -36.11
CA ARG A 11 -20.92 -7.57 -35.66
C ARG A 11 -21.98 -7.30 -34.59
N SER A 12 -21.63 -6.42 -33.65
CA SER A 12 -22.49 -5.39 -33.01
C SER A 12 -23.43 -5.77 -31.83
N ILE A 13 -22.97 -5.40 -30.63
CA ILE A 13 -23.53 -4.38 -29.69
C ILE A 13 -25.04 -4.09 -29.75
N SER A 14 -25.78 -4.31 -28.65
CA SER A 14 -26.21 -3.26 -27.70
C SER A 14 -27.07 -3.83 -26.54
N TRP A 15 -26.67 -3.60 -25.30
CA TRP A 15 -27.49 -3.87 -24.10
C TRP A 15 -28.23 -2.58 -23.72
N TRP A 16 -29.46 -2.42 -24.18
CA TRP A 16 -30.37 -1.38 -23.68
C TRP A 16 -31.08 -1.90 -22.43
N VAL A 17 -30.59 -1.52 -21.25
CA VAL A 17 -31.35 -1.67 -20.00
C VAL A 17 -32.38 -0.53 -19.95
N ARG A 18 -33.66 -0.87 -20.02
CA ARG A 18 -34.78 0.07 -19.83
C ARG A 18 -34.93 0.44 -18.36
N PRO A 19 -34.95 1.73 -17.98
CA PRO A 19 -35.28 2.14 -16.61
C PRO A 19 -36.79 2.06 -16.37
N ARG A 20 -37.17 1.52 -15.20
CA ARG A 20 -38.56 1.46 -14.73
C ARG A 20 -39.05 2.83 -14.24
N PRO A 21 -40.30 3.22 -14.53
CA PRO A 21 -40.89 4.47 -14.04
C PRO A 21 -41.45 4.27 -12.63
N GLY A 22 -41.06 5.14 -11.69
CA GLY A 22 -41.49 5.04 -10.29
C GLY A 22 -40.81 6.07 -9.40
N TRP A 23 -40.87 7.34 -9.81
CA TRP A 23 -40.36 8.45 -9.00
C TRP A 23 -41.33 8.75 -7.84
N ARG A 24 -40.89 8.50 -6.61
CA ARG A 24 -41.25 9.32 -5.45
C ARG A 24 -39.95 9.84 -4.84
N TRP A 25 -39.62 11.07 -5.20
CA TRP A 25 -38.65 11.90 -4.49
C TRP A 25 -39.28 12.31 -3.15
N CYS A 26 -38.89 11.65 -2.06
CA CYS A 26 -39.07 12.20 -0.72
C CYS A 26 -37.72 12.74 -0.27
N GLY A 27 -37.60 14.07 -0.26
CA GLY A 27 -36.42 14.80 0.15
C GLY A 27 -36.03 14.46 1.59
N ARG A 28 -35.05 13.57 1.71
CA ARG A 28 -34.05 13.62 2.77
C ARG A 28 -32.81 12.93 2.25
N ARG A 29 -31.97 13.70 1.52
CA ARG A 29 -30.54 13.38 1.47
C ARG A 29 -30.09 13.36 2.92
N ARG A 30 -30.00 12.18 3.54
CA ARG A 30 -29.08 12.00 4.65
C ARG A 30 -27.70 12.11 4.02
N SER A 31 -27.16 13.32 4.08
CA SER A 31 -25.74 13.57 3.94
C SER A 31 -25.03 12.51 4.79
N PRO A 32 -24.01 11.79 4.27
CA PRO A 32 -23.00 11.24 5.16
C PRO A 32 -22.50 12.44 5.95
N THR A 33 -22.66 12.34 7.26
CA THR A 33 -22.49 13.38 8.26
C THR A 33 -21.20 14.16 8.03
N ALA A 34 -21.29 15.47 8.21
CA ALA A 34 -20.15 16.30 8.56
C ALA A 34 -19.36 15.57 9.64
N THR A 35 -18.20 15.05 9.28
CA THR A 35 -17.15 14.78 10.25
C THR A 35 -16.72 16.16 10.72
N ASP A 36 -16.82 16.39 12.03
CA ASP A 36 -16.27 17.58 12.68
C ASP A 36 -14.90 17.90 12.09
N GLY A 37 -14.65 19.17 11.81
CA GLY A 37 -13.42 19.68 11.18
C GLY A 37 -12.18 19.47 12.05
N VAL A 38 -11.82 18.22 12.29
CA VAL A 38 -10.55 17.79 12.83
C VAL A 38 -9.65 17.63 11.62
N THR A 39 -8.82 18.65 11.38
CA THR A 39 -7.60 18.49 10.61
C THR A 39 -6.72 17.52 11.40
N VAL A 40 -6.83 16.22 11.13
CA VAL A 40 -5.83 15.27 11.60
C VAL A 40 -4.53 15.65 10.88
N SER A 41 -3.61 16.24 11.62
CA SER A 41 -2.24 16.46 11.16
C SER A 41 -1.66 15.11 10.79
N GLU A 42 -1.04 15.02 9.62
CA GLU A 42 -0.47 13.78 9.04
C GLU A 42 0.49 13.05 10.01
N ASP A 43 0.98 13.75 11.03
CA ASP A 43 1.83 13.22 12.10
C ASP A 43 1.10 12.31 13.11
N GLU A 44 -0.22 12.49 13.33
CA GLU A 44 -0.99 11.65 14.25
C GLU A 44 -1.25 10.24 13.67
N GLU A 45 -1.34 10.08 12.34
CA GLU A 45 -1.46 8.75 11.70
C GLU A 45 -0.16 7.94 11.73
N ALA A 46 0.99 8.62 11.87
CA ALA A 46 2.28 7.94 12.01
C ALA A 46 2.52 7.43 13.44
N SER A 47 1.83 8.02 14.42
CA SER A 47 1.97 7.67 15.83
C SER A 47 1.60 6.20 16.08
N GLY A 48 2.61 5.37 16.30
CA GLY A 48 2.45 3.96 16.67
C GLY A 48 2.58 2.94 15.53
N ARG A 49 2.77 3.37 14.27
CA ARG A 49 3.09 2.42 13.19
C ARG A 49 4.53 1.93 13.35
N TYR A 50 4.72 0.62 13.27
CA TYR A 50 6.03 -0.01 13.33
C TYR A 50 6.13 -1.17 12.34
N ILE A 51 7.35 -1.58 12.07
CA ILE A 51 7.65 -2.80 11.33
C ILE A 51 8.52 -3.71 12.20
N VAL A 52 8.41 -5.02 11.98
CA VAL A 52 9.30 -6.02 12.56
C VAL A 52 10.13 -6.61 11.43
N VAL A 53 11.44 -6.67 11.60
CA VAL A 53 12.37 -7.21 10.61
C VAL A 53 13.19 -8.29 11.29
N LYS A 54 13.17 -9.49 10.72
CA LYS A 54 14.02 -10.61 11.13
C LYS A 54 15.03 -10.91 10.04
N ALA A 55 16.31 -10.87 10.38
CA ALA A 55 17.37 -11.23 9.45
C ALA A 55 17.41 -12.74 9.22
N LEU A 56 17.46 -13.15 7.95
CA LEU A 56 17.57 -14.56 7.53
C LEU A 56 19.00 -14.92 7.11
N GLU A 57 19.89 -13.94 7.04
CA GLU A 57 21.32 -14.07 6.77
C GLU A 57 22.10 -12.99 7.54
N ASP A 58 23.43 -13.15 7.62
CA ASP A 58 24.30 -12.16 8.26
C ASP A 58 24.46 -10.90 7.40
N GLY A 59 24.56 -9.75 8.05
CA GLY A 59 24.85 -8.49 7.36
C GLY A 59 23.64 -7.83 6.69
N VAL A 60 22.42 -8.19 7.09
CA VAL A 60 21.20 -7.45 6.68
C VAL A 60 21.32 -6.01 7.15
N VAL A 61 21.01 -5.05 6.28
CA VAL A 61 21.12 -3.61 6.61
C VAL A 61 19.75 -2.96 6.55
N ILE A 62 19.38 -2.30 7.64
CA ILE A 62 18.16 -1.52 7.78
C ILE A 62 18.53 -0.04 7.76
N MET A 63 17.85 0.76 6.93
CA MET A 63 18.12 2.19 6.76
C MET A 63 16.86 3.01 7.01
N GLY A 64 16.93 3.93 7.96
CA GLY A 64 15.92 4.98 8.12
C GLY A 64 16.14 6.09 7.09
N LEU A 65 15.06 6.53 6.45
CA LEU A 65 15.04 7.62 5.47
C LEU A 65 14.29 8.83 6.03
N THR A 66 14.87 10.02 5.86
CA THR A 66 14.32 11.27 6.38
C THR A 66 12.98 11.64 5.75
N ARG A 67 12.09 12.24 6.55
CA ARG A 67 10.91 12.95 6.06
C ARG A 67 11.31 14.28 5.39
N GLY A 68 10.62 14.67 4.32
CA GLY A 68 10.74 16.01 3.73
C GLY A 68 11.14 16.03 2.24
N LYS A 69 11.60 17.21 1.78
CA LYS A 69 11.91 17.47 0.36
C LYS A 69 13.06 16.61 -0.18
N ASP A 70 14.02 16.28 0.69
CA ASP A 70 15.14 15.40 0.35
C ASP A 70 15.02 14.08 1.13
N THR A 71 15.08 12.96 0.43
CA THR A 71 15.12 11.62 1.03
C THR A 71 16.58 11.20 1.19
N ARG A 72 17.11 11.24 2.42
CA ARG A 72 18.48 10.82 2.73
C ARG A 72 18.46 9.77 3.84
N SER A 73 19.41 8.84 3.81
CA SER A 73 19.60 7.88 4.89
C SER A 73 20.31 8.56 6.06
N HIS A 74 19.66 8.63 7.23
CA HIS A 74 20.20 9.27 8.43
C HIS A 74 20.58 8.27 9.54
N HIS A 75 20.18 7.01 9.39
CA HIS A 75 20.49 5.95 10.35
C HIS A 75 20.58 4.62 9.62
N SER A 76 21.56 3.79 10.00
CA SER A 76 21.71 2.44 9.47
C SER A 76 22.03 1.47 10.58
N GLU A 77 21.26 0.40 10.67
CA GLU A 77 21.50 -0.72 11.57
C GLU A 77 21.87 -1.96 10.77
N ARG A 78 22.79 -2.77 11.33
CA ARG A 78 23.19 -4.05 10.75
C ARG A 78 22.71 -5.16 11.65
N LEU A 79 22.08 -6.17 11.05
CA LEU A 79 21.60 -7.37 11.73
C LEU A 79 22.36 -8.60 11.24
N ASP A 80 22.72 -9.47 12.19
CA ASP A 80 23.22 -10.81 11.95
C ASP A 80 22.07 -11.83 11.86
N ALA A 81 22.34 -13.03 11.34
CA ALA A 81 21.33 -14.04 11.09
C ALA A 81 20.57 -14.41 12.37
N GLY A 82 19.24 -14.31 12.31
CA GLY A 82 18.37 -14.58 13.44
C GLY A 82 18.10 -13.39 14.36
N GLU A 83 18.81 -12.27 14.20
CA GLU A 83 18.48 -11.04 14.91
C GLU A 83 17.16 -10.42 14.42
N VAL A 84 16.52 -9.69 15.32
CA VAL A 84 15.22 -9.06 15.07
C VAL A 84 15.26 -7.61 15.49
N LEU A 85 14.79 -6.72 14.62
CA LEU A 85 14.58 -5.31 14.91
C LEU A 85 13.09 -4.97 14.85
N VAL A 86 12.61 -4.23 15.84
CA VAL A 86 11.30 -3.57 15.80
C VAL A 86 11.55 -2.08 15.62
N ALA A 87 11.15 -1.54 14.47
CA ALA A 87 11.41 -0.17 14.09
C ALA A 87 10.12 0.62 13.94
N GLN A 88 9.98 1.68 14.72
CA GLN A 88 8.84 2.59 14.67
C GLN A 88 9.06 3.69 13.63
N PHE A 89 8.00 4.12 12.94
CA PHE A 89 8.01 5.37 12.19
C PHE A 89 7.99 6.54 13.18
N THR A 90 8.95 7.45 13.02
CA THR A 90 9.11 8.61 13.89
C THR A 90 8.94 9.89 13.09
N GLU A 91 9.02 11.04 13.77
CA GLU A 91 9.04 12.35 13.12
C GLU A 91 10.15 12.42 12.06
N LEU A 92 11.35 11.90 12.40
CA LEU A 92 12.52 11.93 11.51
C LEU A 92 12.50 10.80 10.47
N THR A 93 11.96 9.63 10.79
CA THR A 93 11.98 8.45 9.90
C THR A 93 10.64 8.27 9.20
N ALA A 94 10.56 8.68 7.93
CA ALA A 94 9.36 8.54 7.11
C ALA A 94 9.31 7.21 6.33
N ALA A 95 10.46 6.64 6.00
CA ALA A 95 10.54 5.39 5.25
C ALA A 95 11.69 4.53 5.77
N ILE A 96 11.57 3.22 5.61
CA ILE A 96 12.59 2.25 6.00
C ILE A 96 12.96 1.42 4.78
N LYS A 97 14.25 1.32 4.50
CA LYS A 97 14.80 0.49 3.42
C LYS A 97 15.58 -0.67 4.02
N ILE A 98 15.38 -1.86 3.49
CA ILE A 98 16.03 -3.09 3.97
C ILE A 98 16.82 -3.69 2.80
N ARG A 99 18.07 -4.10 3.06
CA ARG A 99 18.96 -4.78 2.11
C ARG A 99 19.45 -6.10 2.71
N GLY A 100 19.61 -7.12 1.87
CA GLY A 100 19.87 -8.49 2.30
C GLY A 100 18.59 -9.31 2.49
N LYS A 101 18.76 -10.58 2.84
CA LYS A 101 17.68 -11.54 3.03
C LYS A 101 17.03 -11.41 4.40
N ALA A 102 15.76 -11.01 4.42
CA ALA A 102 15.02 -10.77 5.66
C ALA A 102 13.53 -11.07 5.52
N GLU A 103 12.91 -11.39 6.65
CA GLU A 103 11.46 -11.50 6.81
C GLU A 103 10.94 -10.22 7.50
N ILE A 104 9.91 -9.61 6.93
CA ILE A 104 9.39 -8.31 7.34
C ILE A 104 7.92 -8.46 7.66
N MET A 105 7.51 -8.03 8.86
CA MET A 105 6.12 -7.97 9.28
C MET A 105 5.69 -6.53 9.43
N THR A 106 4.56 -6.21 8.83
CA THR A 106 3.92 -4.89 8.86
C THR A 106 2.44 -5.08 9.21
N ASP A 107 1.73 -3.98 9.42
CA ASP A 107 0.29 -3.99 9.60
C ASP A 107 -0.48 -4.55 8.38
N VAL A 108 0.09 -4.41 7.17
CA VAL A 108 -0.51 -4.95 5.94
C VAL A 108 -0.19 -6.43 5.70
N GLY A 109 0.72 -7.02 6.49
CA GLY A 109 1.08 -8.43 6.40
C GLY A 109 2.59 -8.68 6.35
N LYS A 110 2.95 -9.91 5.96
CA LYS A 110 4.32 -10.40 5.86
C LYS A 110 4.87 -10.24 4.44
N VAL A 111 6.12 -9.79 4.35
CA VAL A 111 6.89 -9.62 3.11
C VAL A 111 8.29 -10.20 3.32
N GLU A 112 8.91 -10.73 2.27
CA GLU A 112 10.28 -11.22 2.31
C GLU A 112 11.17 -10.40 1.36
N SER A 113 12.39 -10.10 1.78
CA SER A 113 13.45 -9.55 0.93
C SER A 113 14.53 -10.60 0.68
N GLY A 114 15.23 -10.50 -0.45
CA GLY A 114 16.27 -11.46 -0.84
C GLY A 114 17.08 -10.96 -2.03
N GLY A 115 17.74 -9.81 -1.85
CA GLY A 115 18.56 -9.15 -2.87
C GLY A 115 19.99 -8.92 -2.40
#